data_AF-A0A2S5C2N0-F1
#
_entry.id   AF-A0A2S5C2N0-F1
#
_cell.length_a   1.000
_cell.length_b   1.000
_cell.length_c   1.000
_cell.angle_alpha   90.00
_cell.angle_beta   90.00
_cell.angle_gamma   90.00
#
_symmetry.space_group_name_H-M   'P 1'
#
loop_
_entity.id
_entity.type
_entity.pdbx_description
1 polymer ?
#
loop_
_entity_poly.entity_id
_entity_poly.type
_entity_poly.pdbx_seq_one_letter_code
_entity_poly.pdbx_strand_id
1 'polypeptide(L)'
;MTNFQISVLCLLVTLVIYFANKRLYRRFHALPLMPLVFTPILLVLMLVFGHISWQNYIGESHWLLWLLGPATIAFAVPVYDNLAIIKRHWMSLTAGVVTATVVAVTSSVWLARLFTLSDEIQRSLAVRSVTTPFALAAAKPLGGQPDLVALFVVVTGVFGMAVGDMLFLRLSIREGMAKGAGFGAASHGAGTARSYEIGQQEGVVASLVMMLSGVTMVLVAPLVAWVMF
;
A
#
# COMPACT_ATOMS: atom_id res chain seq x y z
N MET A 1 6.77 32.78 13.82
CA MET A 1 7.02 32.17 12.51
C MET A 1 5.71 32.18 11.74
N THR A 2 5.72 32.59 10.47
CA THR A 2 4.50 32.56 9.64
C THR A 2 4.07 31.12 9.39
N ASN A 3 2.77 30.83 9.24
CA ASN A 3 2.27 29.48 8.95
C ASN A 3 2.99 28.81 7.77
N PHE A 4 3.37 29.61 6.75
CA PHE A 4 4.18 29.17 5.62
C PHE A 4 5.58 28.66 6.03
N GLN A 5 6.30 29.38 6.90
CA GLN A 5 7.63 28.98 7.37
C GLN A 5 7.58 27.66 8.16
N ILE A 6 6.54 27.48 8.98
CA ILE A 6 6.31 26.24 9.73
C ILE A 6 6.04 25.09 8.76
N SER A 7 5.23 25.32 7.73
CA SER A 7 4.88 24.32 6.73
C SER A 7 6.11 23.86 5.92
N VAL A 8 6.94 24.79 5.47
CA VAL A 8 8.21 24.48 4.76
C VAL A 8 9.16 23.71 5.68
N LEU A 9 9.28 24.12 6.95
CA LEU A 9 10.10 23.41 7.92
C LEU A 9 9.60 21.96 8.12
N CYS A 10 8.28 21.76 8.23
CA CYS A 10 7.69 20.42 8.34
C CYS A 10 8.01 19.54 7.14
N LEU A 11 7.95 20.08 5.92
CA LEU A 11 8.31 19.36 4.70
C LEU A 11 9.80 18.94 4.73
N LEU A 12 10.70 19.88 5.05
CA LEU A 12 12.15 19.59 5.15
C LEU A 12 12.44 18.53 6.22
N VAL A 13 11.82 18.66 7.40
CA VAL A 13 11.97 17.69 8.48
C VAL A 13 11.43 16.32 8.08
N THR A 14 10.31 16.26 7.37
CA THR A 14 9.75 15.02 6.83
C THR A 14 10.75 14.31 5.92
N LEU A 15 11.37 15.04 5.00
CA LEU A 15 12.39 14.49 4.11
C LEU A 15 13.63 14.03 4.89
N VAL A 16 14.13 14.84 5.82
CA VAL A 16 15.30 14.50 6.64
C VAL A 16 15.06 13.24 7.47
N ILE A 17 13.93 13.16 8.19
CA ILE A 17 13.56 11.99 9.00
C ILE A 17 13.39 10.77 8.10
N TYR A 18 12.72 10.90 6.95
CA TYR A 18 12.57 9.80 6.01
C TYR A 18 13.93 9.27 5.50
N PHE A 19 14.82 10.14 5.03
CA PHE A 19 16.12 9.70 4.51
C PHE A 19 17.05 9.19 5.61
N ALA A 20 17.04 9.79 6.79
CA ALA A 20 17.79 9.31 7.95
C ALA A 20 17.31 7.91 8.36
N ASN A 21 16.00 7.73 8.47
CA ASN A 21 15.41 6.44 8.79
C ASN A 21 15.65 5.40 7.69
N LYS A 22 15.56 5.78 6.41
CA LYS A 22 15.89 4.88 5.29
C LYS A 22 17.32 4.37 5.37
N ARG A 23 18.29 5.23 5.75
CA ARG A 23 19.68 4.80 5.97
C ARG A 23 19.79 3.86 7.17
N LEU A 24 19.05 4.14 8.25
CA LEU A 24 19.02 3.31 9.44
C LEU A 24 18.42 1.92 9.15
N TYR A 25 17.28 1.88 8.46
CA TYR A 25 16.61 0.65 8.02
C TYR A 25 17.53 -0.20 7.15
N ARG A 26 18.27 0.41 6.21
CA ARG A 26 19.25 -0.30 5.38
C ARG A 26 20.41 -0.91 6.15
N ARG A 27 20.66 -0.49 7.39
CA ARG A 27 21.74 -1.04 8.23
C ARG A 27 21.25 -2.21 9.09
N PHE A 28 20.03 -2.11 9.62
CA PHE A 28 19.51 -3.05 10.61
C PHE A 28 18.44 -4.00 10.08
N HIS A 29 17.79 -3.67 8.96
CA HIS A 29 16.71 -4.45 8.33
C HIS A 29 15.61 -4.92 9.30
N ALA A 30 15.37 -4.16 10.38
CA ALA A 30 14.37 -4.50 11.38
C ALA A 30 13.01 -3.93 10.99
N LEU A 31 11.95 -4.76 11.08
CA LEU A 31 10.58 -4.36 10.74
C LEU A 31 10.11 -3.06 11.42
N PRO A 32 10.37 -2.80 12.72
CA PRO A 32 9.94 -1.56 13.35
C PRO A 32 10.62 -0.32 12.77
N LEU A 33 11.81 -0.45 12.16
CA LEU A 33 12.58 0.65 11.56
C LEU A 33 12.15 0.94 10.11
N MET A 34 11.21 0.19 9.56
CA MET A 34 10.74 0.43 8.19
C MET A 34 10.31 1.89 8.01
N PRO A 35 10.73 2.57 6.94
CA PRO A 35 10.31 3.95 6.66
C PRO A 35 8.80 4.14 6.64
N LEU A 36 8.04 3.13 6.23
CA LEU A 36 6.58 3.18 6.22
C LEU A 36 5.95 3.21 7.64
N VAL A 37 6.69 2.81 8.68
CA VAL A 37 6.22 2.72 10.07
C VAL A 37 6.89 3.77 10.93
N PHE A 38 8.22 3.74 11.01
CA PHE A 38 8.96 4.56 11.96
C PHE A 38 8.96 6.05 11.61
N THR A 39 9.00 6.39 10.31
CA THR A 39 8.97 7.80 9.90
C THR A 39 7.64 8.47 10.28
N PRO A 40 6.45 7.91 9.97
CA PRO A 40 5.19 8.45 10.47
C PRO A 40 5.12 8.56 12.00
N ILE A 41 5.61 7.57 12.75
CA ILE A 41 5.62 7.62 14.22
C ILE A 41 6.44 8.82 14.71
N LEU A 42 7.66 9.01 14.20
CA LEU A 42 8.51 10.14 14.57
C LEU A 42 7.87 11.49 14.20
N LEU A 43 7.21 11.57 13.04
CA LEU A 43 6.50 12.79 12.62
C LEU A 43 5.30 13.08 13.51
N VAL A 44 4.48 12.08 13.83
CA VAL A 44 3.33 12.26 14.74
C VAL A 44 3.81 12.71 16.11
N LEU A 45 4.86 12.09 16.67
CA LEU A 45 5.44 12.52 17.95
C LEU A 45 5.94 13.96 17.88
N MET A 46 6.65 14.34 16.81
CA MET A 46 7.10 15.71 16.59
C MET A 46 5.93 16.70 16.54
N LEU A 47 4.86 16.38 15.81
CA LEU A 47 3.69 17.27 15.68
C LEU A 47 2.95 17.43 17.02
N VAL A 48 2.80 16.33 17.77
CA VAL A 48 2.13 16.34 19.08
C VAL A 48 2.94 17.12 20.12
N PHE A 49 4.23 16.84 20.26
CA PHE A 49 5.09 17.56 21.22
C PHE A 49 5.40 19.00 20.79
N GLY A 50 5.41 19.27 19.48
CA GLY A 50 5.57 20.62 18.94
C GLY A 50 4.28 21.44 18.92
N HIS A 51 3.13 20.85 19.31
CA HIS A 51 1.80 21.46 19.20
C HIS A 51 1.51 22.05 17.80
N ILE A 52 1.98 21.37 16.74
CA ILE A 52 1.81 21.82 15.36
C ILE A 52 0.49 21.27 14.82
N SER A 53 -0.39 22.15 14.34
CA SER A 53 -1.65 21.74 13.75
C SER A 53 -1.46 20.94 12.46
N TRP A 54 -2.40 20.04 12.18
CA TRP A 54 -2.42 19.28 10.92
C TRP A 54 -2.40 20.19 9.69
N GLN A 55 -3.11 21.32 9.75
CA GLN A 55 -3.18 22.30 8.67
C GLN A 55 -1.81 22.91 8.35
N ASN A 56 -1.01 23.21 9.38
CA ASN A 56 0.36 23.71 9.19
C ASN A 56 1.31 22.63 8.68
N TYR A 57 1.09 21.36 9.05
CA TYR A 57 1.92 20.27 8.51
C TYR A 57 1.62 20.01 7.02
N ILE A 58 0.33 19.88 6.67
CA ILE A 58 -0.08 19.52 5.31
C ILE A 58 0.08 20.68 4.32
N GLY A 59 0.14 21.93 4.82
CA GLY A 59 0.24 23.16 4.05
C GLY A 59 1.23 23.11 2.89
N GLU A 60 2.49 22.72 3.14
CA GLU A 60 3.51 22.50 2.09
C GLU A 60 3.83 21.02 1.87
N SER A 61 3.48 20.15 2.82
CA SER A 61 3.69 18.71 2.66
C SER A 61 2.73 18.08 1.63
N HIS A 62 1.69 18.80 1.18
CA HIS A 62 0.78 18.35 0.12
C HIS A 62 1.49 18.04 -1.21
N TRP A 63 2.66 18.64 -1.48
CA TRP A 63 3.49 18.29 -2.64
C TRP A 63 3.93 16.81 -2.61
N LEU A 64 4.11 16.23 -1.42
CA LEU A 64 4.38 14.79 -1.27
C LEU A 64 3.18 13.93 -1.66
N LEU A 65 1.95 14.40 -1.38
CA LEU A 65 0.73 13.75 -1.84
C LEU A 65 0.56 13.89 -3.36
N TRP A 66 0.93 15.05 -3.92
CA TRP A 66 0.89 15.29 -5.36
C TRP A 66 1.78 14.29 -6.13
N LEU A 67 2.93 13.89 -5.56
CA LEU A 67 3.82 12.87 -6.13
C LEU A 67 3.16 11.48 -6.32
N LEU A 68 2.02 11.22 -5.67
CA LEU A 68 1.25 9.98 -5.92
C LEU A 68 0.77 9.91 -7.38
N GLY A 69 0.47 11.05 -8.02
CA GLY A 69 0.08 11.09 -9.43
C GLY A 69 1.18 10.60 -10.37
N PRO A 70 2.36 11.25 -10.41
CA PRO A 70 3.51 10.78 -11.17
C PRO A 70 3.94 9.35 -10.82
N ALA A 71 3.87 8.95 -9.54
CA ALA A 71 4.17 7.57 -9.13
C ALA A 71 3.19 6.56 -9.75
N THR A 72 1.90 6.92 -9.85
CA THR A 72 0.89 6.08 -10.50
C THR A 72 1.17 5.89 -11.98
N ILE A 73 1.61 6.95 -12.67
CA ILE A 73 2.03 6.87 -14.09
C ILE A 73 3.29 6.01 -14.22
N ALA A 74 4.25 6.16 -13.32
CA ALA A 74 5.49 5.38 -13.32
C ALA A 74 5.24 3.87 -13.13
N PHE A 75 4.16 3.47 -12.46
CA PHE A 75 3.75 2.06 -12.40
C PHE A 75 3.36 1.47 -13.76
N ALA A 76 3.13 2.27 -14.81
CA ALA A 76 2.98 1.72 -16.15
C ALA A 76 4.29 1.12 -16.71
N VAL A 77 5.45 1.62 -16.26
CA VAL A 77 6.76 1.21 -16.81
C VAL A 77 7.05 -0.27 -16.57
N PRO A 78 6.97 -0.83 -15.33
CA PRO A 78 7.26 -2.25 -15.15
C PRO A 78 6.22 -3.16 -15.81
N VAL A 79 4.98 -2.70 -16.01
CA VAL A 79 3.97 -3.45 -16.79
C VAL A 79 4.39 -3.52 -18.26
N TYR A 80 4.84 -2.40 -18.83
CA TYR A 80 5.32 -2.32 -20.20
C TYR A 80 6.59 -3.15 -20.43
N ASP A 81 7.58 -3.02 -19.55
CA ASP A 81 8.86 -3.72 -19.66
C ASP A 81 8.71 -5.24 -19.54
N ASN A 82 7.66 -5.71 -18.84
CA ASN A 82 7.43 -7.13 -18.57
C ASN A 82 6.23 -7.72 -19.32
N LEU A 83 5.82 -7.11 -20.44
CA LEU A 83 4.72 -7.62 -21.29
C LEU A 83 4.92 -9.08 -21.73
N ALA A 84 6.15 -9.52 -21.94
CA ALA A 84 6.45 -10.91 -22.30
C ALA A 84 6.06 -11.90 -21.18
N ILE A 85 6.33 -11.54 -19.92
CA ILE A 85 5.94 -12.34 -18.74
C ILE A 85 4.42 -12.36 -18.62
N ILE A 86 3.77 -11.21 -18.78
CA ILE A 86 2.31 -11.09 -18.74
C ILE A 86 1.69 -11.99 -19.82
N LYS A 87 2.13 -11.89 -21.08
CA LYS A 87 1.61 -12.73 -22.17
C LYS A 87 1.85 -14.21 -21.94
N ARG A 88 3.00 -14.59 -21.39
CA ARG A 88 3.34 -15.99 -21.10
C ARG A 88 2.48 -16.58 -19.98
N HIS A 89 2.13 -15.80 -18.97
CA HIS A 89 1.43 -16.26 -17.77
C HIS A 89 0.05 -15.61 -17.57
N TRP A 90 -0.58 -15.11 -18.63
CA TRP A 90 -1.78 -14.28 -18.55
C TRP A 90 -2.92 -14.97 -17.78
N MET A 91 -3.16 -16.27 -18.03
CA MET A 91 -4.23 -17.00 -17.33
C MET A 91 -4.00 -17.05 -15.82
N SER A 92 -2.77 -17.38 -15.41
CA SER A 92 -2.41 -17.49 -13.99
C SER A 92 -2.46 -16.13 -13.30
N LEU A 93 -1.93 -15.08 -13.96
CA LEU A 93 -1.95 -13.73 -13.43
C LEU A 93 -3.38 -13.19 -13.31
N THR A 94 -4.20 -13.32 -14.36
CA THR A 94 -5.59 -12.85 -14.33
C THR A 94 -6.41 -13.60 -13.29
N ALA A 95 -6.34 -14.93 -13.27
CA ALA A 95 -7.07 -15.74 -12.28
C ALA A 95 -6.62 -15.40 -10.85
N GLY A 96 -5.32 -15.25 -10.63
CA GLY A 96 -4.73 -14.88 -9.35
C GLY A 96 -5.16 -13.50 -8.88
N VAL A 97 -5.08 -12.48 -9.75
CA VAL A 97 -5.51 -11.11 -9.46
C VAL A 97 -7.00 -11.05 -9.15
N VAL A 98 -7.85 -11.66 -9.98
CA VAL A 98 -9.31 -11.68 -9.74
C VAL A 98 -9.63 -12.37 -8.42
N THR A 99 -9.02 -13.52 -8.15
CA THR A 99 -9.22 -14.25 -6.90
C THR A 99 -8.76 -13.43 -5.71
N ALA A 100 -7.58 -12.82 -5.78
CA ALA A 100 -7.04 -11.98 -4.72
C ALA A 100 -7.94 -10.76 -4.45
N THR A 101 -8.39 -10.06 -5.48
CA THR A 101 -9.28 -8.90 -5.33
C THR A 101 -10.62 -9.32 -4.71
N VAL A 102 -11.25 -10.38 -5.22
CA VAL A 102 -12.52 -10.88 -4.68
C VAL A 102 -12.37 -11.28 -3.22
N VAL A 103 -11.37 -12.10 -2.89
CA VAL A 103 -11.13 -12.55 -1.52
C VAL A 103 -10.79 -11.37 -0.61
N ALA A 104 -9.94 -10.44 -1.04
CA ALA A 104 -9.56 -9.28 -0.25
C ALA A 104 -10.75 -8.38 0.08
N VAL A 105 -11.56 -8.01 -0.92
CA VAL A 105 -12.73 -7.16 -0.74
C VAL A 105 -13.77 -7.86 0.12
N THR A 106 -14.17 -9.08 -0.25
CA THR A 106 -15.23 -9.80 0.44
C THR A 106 -14.82 -10.11 1.88
N SER A 107 -13.66 -10.73 2.12
CA SER A 107 -13.21 -11.02 3.49
C SER A 107 -13.14 -9.77 4.36
N SER A 108 -12.65 -8.64 3.82
CA SER A 108 -12.51 -7.40 4.60
C SER A 108 -13.86 -6.82 5.00
N VAL A 109 -14.81 -6.73 4.07
CA VAL A 109 -16.14 -6.17 4.34
C VAL A 109 -16.95 -7.11 5.24
N TRP A 110 -16.92 -8.41 4.99
CA TRP A 110 -17.66 -9.38 5.80
C TRP A 110 -17.12 -9.47 7.23
N LEU A 111 -15.79 -9.46 7.43
CA LEU A 111 -15.20 -9.39 8.77
C LEU A 111 -15.55 -8.07 9.47
N ALA A 112 -15.50 -6.94 8.76
CA ALA A 112 -15.88 -5.66 9.33
C ALA A 112 -17.35 -5.63 9.79
N ARG A 113 -18.25 -6.27 9.04
CA ARG A 113 -19.66 -6.47 9.43
C ARG A 113 -19.81 -7.39 10.63
N LEU A 114 -19.06 -8.48 10.66
CA LEU A 114 -19.06 -9.42 11.78
C LEU A 114 -18.67 -8.73 13.10
N PHE A 115 -17.73 -7.78 13.04
CA PHE A 115 -17.35 -6.93 14.17
C PHE A 115 -18.21 -5.67 14.33
N THR A 116 -19.32 -5.54 13.59
CA THR A 116 -20.27 -4.42 13.69
C THR A 116 -19.62 -3.04 13.49
N LEU A 117 -18.58 -2.95 12.65
CA LEU A 117 -17.89 -1.70 12.37
C LEU A 117 -18.76 -0.76 11.53
N SER A 118 -18.54 0.56 11.64
CA SER A 118 -19.30 1.57 10.90
C SER A 118 -19.14 1.43 9.39
N ASP A 119 -20.12 1.91 8.63
CA ASP A 119 -20.13 1.86 7.16
C ASP A 119 -18.88 2.56 6.55
N GLU A 120 -18.47 3.68 7.16
CA GLU A 120 -17.25 4.41 6.80
C GLU A 120 -15.98 3.53 6.93
N ILE A 121 -15.86 2.76 8.02
CA ILE A 121 -14.74 1.82 8.22
C ILE A 121 -14.83 0.67 7.23
N GLN A 122 -16.03 0.12 6.99
CA GLN A 122 -16.22 -0.98 6.03
C GLN A 122 -15.81 -0.57 4.60
N ARG A 123 -16.29 0.59 4.12
CA ARG A 123 -15.94 1.15 2.79
C ARG A 123 -14.44 1.40 2.67
N SER A 124 -13.82 1.89 3.74
CA SER A 124 -12.37 2.17 3.77
C SER A 124 -11.52 0.90 3.79
N LEU A 125 -11.98 -0.16 4.48
CA LEU A 125 -11.31 -1.47 4.52
C LEU A 125 -11.39 -2.22 3.20
N ALA A 126 -12.43 -2.00 2.39
CA ALA A 126 -12.63 -2.71 1.13
C ALA A 126 -11.46 -2.56 0.14
N VAL A 127 -10.71 -1.45 0.21
CA VAL A 127 -9.57 -1.14 -0.68
C VAL A 127 -8.20 -1.36 -0.04
N ARG A 128 -8.13 -1.96 1.17
CA ARG A 128 -6.88 -2.03 1.96
C ARG A 128 -5.75 -2.85 1.34
N SER A 129 -6.06 -3.71 0.37
CA SER A 129 -5.11 -4.67 -0.23
C SER A 129 -4.43 -4.17 -1.50
N VAL A 130 -4.70 -2.94 -1.94
CA VAL A 130 -4.00 -2.32 -3.09
C VAL A 130 -3.09 -1.18 -2.65
N THR A 131 -2.11 -0.82 -3.48
CA THR A 131 -1.16 0.25 -3.12
C THR A 131 -1.85 1.61 -3.02
N THR A 132 -1.32 2.50 -2.17
CA THR A 132 -1.97 3.74 -1.75
C THR A 132 -2.57 4.58 -2.87
N PRO A 133 -1.89 4.82 -4.02
CA PRO A 133 -2.50 5.62 -5.09
C PRO A 133 -3.78 4.98 -5.68
N PHE A 134 -3.77 3.66 -5.91
CA PHE A 134 -4.95 2.94 -6.39
C PHE A 134 -6.03 2.84 -5.30
N ALA A 135 -5.63 2.65 -4.04
CA ALA A 135 -6.57 2.58 -2.92
C ALA A 135 -7.35 3.89 -2.77
N LEU A 136 -6.65 5.04 -2.80
CA LEU A 136 -7.27 6.36 -2.71
C LEU A 136 -8.16 6.66 -3.92
N ALA A 137 -7.78 6.21 -5.11
CA ALA A 137 -8.61 6.35 -6.31
C ALA A 137 -9.88 5.49 -6.22
N ALA A 138 -9.76 4.24 -5.76
CA ALA A 138 -10.87 3.30 -5.58
C ALA A 138 -11.79 3.71 -4.41
N ALA A 139 -11.26 4.32 -3.35
CA ALA A 139 -12.04 4.74 -2.19
C ALA A 139 -13.09 5.81 -2.51
N LYS A 140 -12.79 6.71 -3.46
CA LYS A 140 -13.70 7.81 -3.86
C LYS A 140 -15.09 7.31 -4.27
N PRO A 141 -15.25 6.42 -5.26
CA PRO A 141 -16.57 5.89 -5.63
C PRO A 141 -17.18 4.99 -4.55
N LEU A 142 -16.39 4.38 -3.66
CA LEU A 142 -16.91 3.63 -2.51
C LEU A 142 -17.42 4.54 -1.38
N GLY A 143 -17.04 5.82 -1.33
CA GLY A 143 -17.29 6.67 -0.17
C GLY A 143 -16.41 6.34 1.05
N GLY A 144 -15.22 5.76 0.83
CA GLY A 144 -14.26 5.48 1.89
C GLY A 144 -13.50 6.73 2.33
N GLN A 145 -13.18 6.83 3.63
CA GLN A 145 -12.43 7.95 4.19
C GLN A 145 -10.92 7.81 3.83
N PRO A 146 -10.30 8.81 3.17
CA PRO A 146 -8.90 8.73 2.73
C PRO A 146 -7.89 8.41 3.84
N ASP A 147 -8.10 8.97 5.04
CA ASP A 147 -7.20 8.79 6.17
C ASP A 147 -7.22 7.33 6.68
N LEU A 148 -8.42 6.74 6.79
CA LEU A 148 -8.58 5.33 7.15
C LEU A 148 -8.02 4.41 6.07
N VAL A 149 -8.24 4.73 4.80
CA VAL A 149 -7.69 3.97 3.67
C VAL A 149 -6.17 3.94 3.75
N ALA A 150 -5.53 5.09 3.95
CA ALA A 150 -4.07 5.17 4.07
C ALA A 150 -3.57 4.32 5.26
N LEU A 151 -4.23 4.40 6.41
CA LEU A 151 -3.91 3.59 7.59
C LEU A 151 -4.02 2.09 7.29
N PHE A 152 -5.16 1.64 6.76
CA PHE A 152 -5.40 0.22 6.52
C PHE A 152 -4.49 -0.38 5.45
N VAL A 153 -4.15 0.39 4.41
CA VAL A 153 -3.18 -0.01 3.39
C VAL A 153 -1.80 -0.22 4.03
N VAL A 154 -1.33 0.72 4.86
CA VAL A 154 -0.04 0.59 5.56
C VAL A 154 -0.03 -0.61 6.49
N VAL A 155 -1.04 -0.76 7.35
CA VAL A 155 -1.15 -1.89 8.29
C VAL A 155 -1.17 -3.22 7.54
N THR A 156 -1.99 -3.34 6.50
CA THR A 156 -2.10 -4.55 5.68
C THR A 156 -0.76 -4.89 5.01
N GLY A 157 -0.09 -3.89 4.43
CA GLY A 157 1.17 -4.07 3.73
C GLY A 157 2.28 -4.53 4.67
N VAL A 158 2.46 -3.85 5.80
CA VAL A 158 3.49 -4.19 6.79
C VAL A 158 3.23 -5.56 7.41
N PHE A 159 1.98 -5.84 7.79
CA PHE A 159 1.60 -7.13 8.36
C PHE A 159 1.87 -8.27 7.40
N GLY A 160 1.39 -8.17 6.16
CA GLY A 160 1.56 -9.25 5.19
C GLY A 160 3.02 -9.42 4.78
N MET A 161 3.81 -8.34 4.73
CA MET A 161 5.26 -8.42 4.53
C MET A 161 5.97 -9.17 5.67
N ALA A 162 5.60 -8.89 6.92
CA ALA A 162 6.20 -9.51 8.11
C ALA A 162 5.85 -11.00 8.26
N VAL A 163 4.61 -11.37 7.92
CA VAL A 163 4.08 -12.72 8.15
C VAL A 163 4.19 -13.61 6.91
N GLY A 164 4.35 -13.03 5.72
CA GLY A 164 4.27 -13.75 4.44
C GLY A 164 5.26 -14.89 4.29
N ASP A 165 6.53 -14.70 4.69
CA ASP A 165 7.54 -15.76 4.60
C ASP A 165 7.19 -16.99 5.46
N MET A 166 6.70 -16.76 6.68
CA MET A 166 6.22 -17.83 7.56
C MET A 166 4.99 -18.53 6.97
N LEU A 167 4.08 -17.76 6.36
CA LEU A 167 2.89 -18.33 5.72
C LEU A 167 3.26 -19.20 4.51
N PHE A 168 4.17 -18.74 3.65
CA PHE A 168 4.65 -19.53 2.51
C PHE A 168 5.36 -20.80 2.93
N LEU A 169 6.13 -20.76 4.02
CA LEU A 169 6.75 -21.95 4.58
C LEU A 169 5.69 -22.96 5.07
N ARG A 170 4.69 -22.50 5.82
CA ARG A 170 3.60 -23.36 6.34
C ARG A 170 2.75 -23.97 5.23
N LEU A 171 2.45 -23.20 4.19
CA LEU A 171 1.69 -23.66 3.02
C LEU A 171 2.55 -24.43 2.00
N SER A 172 3.84 -24.63 2.29
CA SER A 172 4.79 -25.31 1.41
C SER A 172 4.91 -24.69 0.00
N ILE A 173 4.72 -23.37 -0.11
CA ILE A 173 4.89 -22.62 -1.35
C ILE A 173 6.37 -22.39 -1.60
N ARG A 174 6.94 -23.15 -2.54
CA ARG A 174 8.37 -23.11 -2.85
C ARG A 174 8.70 -22.24 -4.07
N GLU A 175 7.78 -22.13 -5.02
CA GLU A 175 8.00 -21.43 -6.28
C GLU A 175 8.08 -19.90 -6.07
N GLY A 176 9.15 -19.28 -6.57
CA GLY A 176 9.39 -17.84 -6.46
C GLY A 176 8.26 -17.01 -7.05
N MET A 177 7.75 -17.38 -8.23
CA MET A 177 6.63 -16.67 -8.86
C MET A 177 5.37 -16.68 -7.98
N ALA A 178 5.07 -17.79 -7.31
CA ALA A 178 3.92 -17.88 -6.41
C ALA A 178 4.11 -17.01 -5.16
N LYS A 179 5.32 -16.97 -4.60
CA LYS A 179 5.64 -16.07 -3.48
C LYS A 179 5.52 -14.60 -3.87
N GLY A 180 6.10 -14.23 -5.02
CA GLY A 180 6.00 -12.89 -5.57
C GLY A 180 4.55 -12.48 -5.81
N ALA A 181 3.76 -13.34 -6.47
CA ALA A 181 2.35 -13.09 -6.69
C ALA A 181 1.57 -12.93 -5.38
N GLY A 182 1.82 -13.78 -4.38
CA GLY A 182 1.19 -13.69 -3.06
C GLY A 182 1.51 -12.38 -2.34
N PHE A 183 2.78 -11.97 -2.32
CA PHE A 183 3.18 -10.70 -1.71
C PHE A 183 2.61 -9.49 -2.45
N GLY A 184 2.65 -9.49 -3.79
CA GLY A 184 2.10 -8.41 -4.60
C GLY A 184 0.59 -8.24 -4.41
N ALA A 185 -0.14 -9.35 -4.33
CA ALA A 185 -1.59 -9.37 -4.14
C ALA A 185 -2.02 -8.99 -2.71
N ALA A 186 -1.35 -9.51 -1.68
CA ALA A 186 -1.79 -9.36 -0.30
C ALA A 186 -1.19 -8.15 0.42
N SER A 187 0.05 -7.79 0.07
CA SER A 187 0.87 -6.80 0.80
C SER A 187 1.40 -5.67 -0.09
N HIS A 188 0.94 -5.62 -1.34
CA HIS A 188 1.16 -4.54 -2.30
C HIS A 188 2.61 -4.05 -2.35
N GLY A 189 2.86 -2.75 -2.15
CA GLY A 189 4.19 -2.16 -2.26
C GLY A 189 5.17 -2.67 -1.20
N ALA A 190 4.70 -2.90 0.03
CA ALA A 190 5.55 -3.45 1.10
C ALA A 190 5.98 -4.89 0.80
N GLY A 191 5.02 -5.74 0.39
CA GLY A 191 5.31 -7.11 -0.05
C GLY A 191 6.19 -7.17 -1.29
N THR A 192 6.01 -6.23 -2.22
CA THR A 192 6.84 -6.12 -3.42
C THR A 192 8.29 -5.80 -3.05
N ALA A 193 8.50 -4.84 -2.13
CA ALA A 193 9.84 -4.55 -1.62
C ALA A 193 10.49 -5.78 -0.98
N ARG A 194 9.74 -6.53 -0.16
CA ARG A 194 10.22 -7.80 0.42
C ARG A 194 10.51 -8.86 -0.64
N SER A 195 9.71 -8.93 -1.69
CA SER A 195 9.93 -9.86 -2.79
C SER A 195 11.25 -9.58 -3.52
N TYR A 196 11.63 -8.31 -3.70
CA TYR A 196 12.95 -7.95 -4.22
C TYR A 196 14.11 -8.33 -3.29
N GLU A 197 13.89 -8.41 -1.97
CA GLU A 197 14.89 -8.94 -1.03
C GLU A 197 15.04 -10.46 -1.16
N ILE A 198 14.00 -11.17 -1.60
CA ILE A 198 14.03 -12.62 -1.85
C ILE A 198 14.71 -12.92 -3.19
N GLY A 199 14.34 -12.19 -4.24
CA GLY A 199 14.92 -12.34 -5.56
C GLY A 199 14.32 -11.42 -6.61
N GLN A 200 15.07 -11.22 -7.70
CA GLN A 200 14.67 -10.28 -8.76
C GLN A 200 13.41 -10.74 -9.49
N GLN A 201 13.25 -12.05 -9.69
CA GLN A 201 12.08 -12.61 -10.38
C GLN A 201 10.81 -12.46 -9.52
N GLU A 202 10.93 -12.74 -8.23
CA GLU A 202 9.87 -12.57 -7.23
C GLU A 202 9.41 -11.11 -7.19
N GLY A 203 10.35 -10.17 -7.12
CA GLY A 203 10.06 -8.74 -7.12
C GLY A 203 9.34 -8.25 -8.37
N VAL A 204 9.74 -8.74 -9.55
CA VAL A 204 9.07 -8.42 -10.82
C VAL A 204 7.63 -8.97 -10.83
N VAL A 205 7.42 -10.23 -10.45
CA VAL A 205 6.06 -10.81 -10.40
C VAL A 205 5.21 -10.10 -9.35
N ALA A 206 5.75 -9.80 -8.17
CA ALA A 206 5.04 -9.05 -7.13
C ALA A 206 4.61 -7.67 -7.62
N SER A 207 5.51 -6.95 -8.30
CA SER A 207 5.21 -5.65 -8.91
C SER A 207 4.06 -5.76 -9.91
N LEU A 208 4.13 -6.73 -10.82
CA LEU A 208 3.09 -6.97 -11.82
C LEU A 208 1.74 -7.25 -11.15
N VAL A 209 1.69 -8.19 -10.20
CA VAL A 209 0.44 -8.54 -9.52
C VAL A 209 -0.11 -7.39 -8.70
N MET A 210 0.74 -6.64 -7.99
CA MET A 210 0.34 -5.43 -7.26
C MET A 210 -0.33 -4.41 -8.19
N MET A 211 0.29 -4.12 -9.34
CA MET A 211 -0.22 -3.11 -10.27
C MET A 211 -1.51 -3.55 -10.95
N LEU A 212 -1.57 -4.81 -11.41
CA LEU A 212 -2.78 -5.38 -12.02
C LEU A 212 -3.94 -5.45 -11.01
N SER A 213 -3.67 -5.80 -9.74
CA SER A 213 -4.67 -5.79 -8.67
C SER A 213 -5.16 -4.37 -8.37
N GLY A 214 -4.25 -3.39 -8.36
CA GLY A 214 -4.59 -1.98 -8.19
C GLY A 214 -5.53 -1.47 -9.28
N VAL A 215 -5.19 -1.70 -10.54
CA VAL A 215 -6.03 -1.31 -11.69
C VAL A 215 -7.38 -2.02 -11.63
N THR A 216 -7.38 -3.33 -11.36
CA THR A 216 -8.61 -4.12 -11.25
C THR A 216 -9.54 -3.56 -10.17
N MET A 217 -9.00 -3.26 -8.98
CA MET A 217 -9.77 -2.69 -7.89
C MET A 217 -10.34 -1.31 -8.25
N VAL A 218 -9.57 -0.43 -8.89
CA VAL A 218 -10.06 0.90 -9.30
C VAL A 218 -11.22 0.79 -10.30
N LEU A 219 -11.14 -0.15 -11.25
CA LEU A 219 -12.20 -0.37 -12.23
C LEU A 219 -13.46 -1.00 -11.62
N VAL A 220 -13.27 -1.92 -10.68
CA VAL A 220 -14.36 -2.68 -10.04
C VAL A 220 -14.96 -1.94 -8.85
N ALA A 221 -14.30 -0.92 -8.33
CA ALA A 221 -14.72 -0.14 -7.16
C ALA A 221 -16.17 0.40 -7.22
N PRO A 222 -16.66 1.00 -8.32
CA PRO A 222 -18.06 1.42 -8.42
C PRO A 222 -19.05 0.25 -8.36
N LEU A 223 -18.69 -0.90 -8.93
CA LEU A 223 -19.51 -2.10 -8.86
C LEU A 223 -19.55 -2.66 -7.43
N VAL A 224 -18.41 -2.67 -6.73
CA VAL A 224 -18.34 -3.06 -5.31
C VAL A 224 -19.20 -2.13 -4.46
N ALA A 225 -19.15 -0.82 -4.72
CA ALA A 225 -19.99 0.15 -4.04
C ALA A 225 -21.47 -0.22 -4.20
N TRP A 226 -21.92 -0.53 -5.43
CA TRP A 226 -23.32 -0.86 -5.70
C TRP A 226 -23.78 -2.23 -5.18
N VAL A 227 -22.91 -3.25 -5.24
CA VAL A 227 -23.27 -4.63 -4.84
C VAL A 227 -23.19 -4.81 -3.32
N MET A 228 -22.23 -4.14 -2.67
CA MET A 228 -21.93 -4.38 -1.26
C MET A 228 -22.44 -3.28 -0.34
N PHE A 229 -22.68 -2.05 -0.80
CA PHE A 229 -22.98 -0.90 0.08
C PHE A 229 -24.17 -0.08 -0.42
#